data_AF-A0A8H8Z1Y0-F1
#
_entry.id   AF-A0A8H8Z1Y0-F1
#
_cell.length_a   1.000
_cell.length_b   1.000
_cell.length_c   1.000
_cell.angle_alpha   90.00
_cell.angle_beta   90.00
_cell.angle_gamma   90.00
#
_symmetry.space_group_name_H-M   'P 1'
#
loop_
_entity.id
_entity.type
_entity.pdbx_description
1 polymer ?
#
loop_
_entity_poly.entity_id
_entity_poly.type
_entity_poly.pdbx_seq_one_letter_code
_entity_poly.pdbx_strand_id
1 'polypeptide(L)' 'MLTQELLVEIHVLHRHGKSIRAIAKTFQLSRNSVRKYLRNNAMAPSYSKRSDRVSKLDLFKV' A
#
# COMPACT_ATOMS: atom_id res chain seq x y z
N MET A 1 -5.30 6.95 0.73
CA MET A 1 -5.00 5.61 1.27
C MET A 1 -5.17 4.59 0.17
N LEU A 2 -4.44 3.47 0.19
CA LEU A 2 -4.75 2.33 -0.67
C LEU A 2 -5.85 1.50 0.02
N THR A 3 -7.03 1.43 -0.58
CA THR A 3 -8.16 0.65 -0.06
C THR A 3 -8.07 -0.81 -0.52
N GLN A 4 -8.82 -1.68 0.15
CA GLN A 4 -8.90 -3.09 -0.24
C GLN A 4 -9.53 -3.26 -1.64
N GLU A 5 -10.54 -2.45 -1.98
CA GLU A 5 -11.16 -2.40 -3.30
C GLU A 5 -10.15 -2.10 -4.40
N LEU A 6 -9.35 -1.04 -4.23
CA LEU A 6 -8.33 -0.65 -5.21
C LEU A 6 -7.24 -1.74 -5.34
N LEU A 7 -6.93 -2.44 -4.25
CA LEU A 7 -6.01 -3.58 -4.28
C LEU A 7 -6.57 -4.74 -5.13
N VAL A 8 -7.86 -5.07 -4.99
CA VAL A 8 -8.54 -6.07 -5.83
C VAL A 8 -8.47 -5.67 -7.30
N GLU A 9 -8.76 -4.41 -7.62
CA GLU A 9 -8.67 -3.90 -8.99
C GLU A 9 -7.26 -3.99 -9.58
N ILE A 10 -6.21 -3.69 -8.79
CA ILE A 10 -4.81 -3.89 -9.18
C ILE A 10 -4.55 -5.35 -9.58
N HIS A 11 -5.02 -6.33 -8.79
CA HIS A 11 -4.84 -7.74 -9.11
C HIS A 11 -5.64 -8.17 -10.34
N VAL A 12 -6.87 -7.67 -10.50
CA VAL A 12 -7.68 -7.95 -11.70
C VAL A 12 -6.98 -7.45 -12.96
N LEU A 13 -6.52 -6.20 -12.98
CA LEU A 13 -5.79 -5.65 -14.13
C LEU A 13 -4.50 -6.40 -14.43
N HIS A 14 -3.77 -6.82 -13.39
CA HIS A 14 -2.56 -7.62 -13.56
C HIS A 14 -2.87 -9.00 -14.14
N ARG A 15 -3.95 -9.68 -13.70
CA ARG A 15 -4.42 -10.94 -14.31
C ARG A 15 -4.82 -10.78 -15.77
N HIS A 16 -5.33 -9.61 -16.16
CA HIS A 16 -5.59 -9.26 -17.56
C HIS A 16 -4.31 -8.87 -18.36
N GLY A 17 -3.11 -9.06 -17.80
CA GLY A 17 -1.84 -8.82 -18.48
C GLY A 17 -1.41 -7.35 -18.54
N LYS A 18 -2.05 -6.45 -17.78
CA LYS A 18 -1.59 -5.05 -17.72
C LYS A 18 -0.27 -4.95 -16.97
N SER A 19 0.66 -4.16 -17.52
CA SER A 19 1.96 -3.92 -16.89
C SER A 19 1.85 -3.06 -15.63
N ILE A 20 2.82 -3.20 -14.71
CA ILE A 20 2.93 -2.37 -13.50
C ILE A 20 2.88 -0.87 -13.84
N ARG A 21 3.50 -0.46 -14.96
CA ARG A 21 3.49 0.94 -15.42
C ARG A 21 2.09 1.39 -15.83
N ALA A 22 1.34 0.55 -16.53
CA ALA A 22 -0.02 0.87 -16.95
C ALA A 22 -0.95 1.01 -15.73
N ILE A 23 -0.91 0.04 -14.82
CA ILE A 23 -1.72 0.04 -13.59
C ILE A 23 -1.40 1.28 -12.73
N ALA A 24 -0.12 1.60 -12.55
CA ALA A 24 0.31 2.80 -11.82
C ALA A 24 -0.24 4.09 -12.43
N LYS A 25 -0.27 4.20 -13.76
CA LYS A 25 -0.83 5.36 -14.46
C LYS A 25 -2.35 5.45 -14.28
N THR A 26 -3.06 4.32 -14.34
CA THR A 26 -4.52 4.28 -14.18
C THR A 26 -4.97 4.80 -12.81
N PHE A 27 -4.31 4.35 -11.74
CA PHE A 27 -4.70 4.69 -10.37
C PHE A 27 -3.89 5.84 -9.76
N GLN A 28 -3.02 6.49 -10.54
CA GLN A 28 -2.11 7.56 -10.07
C GLN A 28 -1.28 7.12 -8.85
N LEU A 29 -0.89 5.84 -8.83
CA LEU A 29 -0.09 5.25 -7.77
C LEU A 29 1.39 5.19 -8.18
N SER A 30 2.26 5.14 -7.18
CA SER A 30 3.67 4.85 -7.45
C SER A 30 3.82 3.41 -7.98
N ARG A 31 4.74 3.21 -8.92
CA ARG A 31 5.09 1.86 -9.44
C ARG A 31 5.56 0.93 -8.32
N ASN A 32 6.18 1.49 -7.27
CA ASN A 32 6.64 0.74 -6.11
C ASN A 32 5.47 0.21 -5.28
N SER A 33 4.41 1.01 -5.11
CA SER A 33 3.19 0.59 -4.43
C SER A 33 2.55 -0.59 -5.18
N VAL A 34 2.34 -0.45 -6.49
CA VAL A 34 1.77 -1.53 -7.32
C VAL A 34 2.61 -2.80 -7.23
N ARG A 35 3.94 -2.69 -7.37
CA ARG A 35 4.86 -3.84 -7.26
C ARG A 35 4.81 -4.50 -5.88
N LYS A 36 4.72 -3.72 -4.80
CA LYS A 36 4.66 -4.22 -3.41
C LYS A 36 3.43 -5.13 -3.22
N TYR A 37 2.26 -4.69 -3.67
CA TYR A 37 1.02 -5.43 -3.48
C TYR A 37 0.86 -6.62 -4.43
N LEU A 38 1.37 -6.53 -5.67
CA LEU A 38 1.37 -7.68 -6.58
C LEU A 38 2.33 -8.81 -6.14
N ARG A 39 3.41 -8.50 -5.43
CA ARG A 39 4.32 -9.52 -4.88
C ARG A 39 3.74 -10.23 -3.67
N ASN A 40 2.91 -9.54 -2.88
CA ASN A 40 2.35 -10.04 -1.64
C ASN A 40 0.84 -10.23 -1.79
N ASN A 41 0.41 -11.21 -2.60
CA ASN A 41 -1.00 -11.48 -2.92
C ASN A 41 -1.91 -11.66 -1.69
N ALA A 42 -1.36 -12.04 -0.53
CA ALA A 42 -2.10 -12.23 0.72
C ALA A 42 -2.08 -10.99 1.65
N MET A 43 -1.32 -9.95 1.33
CA MET A 43 -1.34 -8.71 2.12
C MET A 43 -2.58 -7.90 1.78
N ALA A 44 -3.63 -8.06 2.59
CA ALA A 44 -4.59 -6.98 2.76
C ALA A 44 -3.82 -5.68 3.11
N PRO A 45 -4.28 -4.49 2.67
CA PRO A 45 -3.61 -3.25 2.99
C PRO A 45 -3.78 -2.96 4.49
N SER A 46 -2.90 -3.54 5.30
CA SER A 46 -2.85 -3.31 6.72
C SER A 46 -2.14 -1.99 6.97
N TYR A 47 -2.90 -1.02 7.47
CA TYR A 47 -2.36 0.19 8.04
C TYR A 47 -1.95 -0.12 9.48
N SER A 48 -0.79 -0.75 9.65
CA SER A 48 -0.23 -0.84 11.00
C SER A 48 0.00 0.59 11.52
N LYS A 49 -0.43 0.83 12.76
CA LYS A 49 -0.09 2.08 13.44
C LYS A 49 1.44 2.17 13.42
N ARG A 50 1.98 3.29 12.93
CA ARG A 50 3.42 3.52 13.05
C ARG A 50 3.76 3.45 14.53
N SER A 51 4.88 2.80 14.87
CA SER A 51 5.39 2.83 16.24
C SER A 51 5.43 4.28 16.72
N ASP A 52 4.88 4.53 17.89
CA ASP A 52 4.92 5.86 18.47
C ASP A 52 6.39 6.27 18.64
N ARG A 53 6.74 7.47 18.15
CA ARG A 53 8.09 7.98 18.25
C ARG A 53 8.30 8.46 19.67
N VAL A 54 9.30 7.90 20.35
CA VAL A 54 9.68 8.38 21.67
C VAL A 54 10.15 9.83 21.55
N SER A 55 9.49 10.72 22.27
CA SER A 55 9.85 12.13 22.37
C SER A 55 10.66 12.37 23.64
N LYS A 56 11.52 13.41 23.64
CA LYS A 56 12.24 13.83 24.85
C LYS A 56 11.31 14.16 26.02
N LEU A 57 10.09 14.58 25.72
CA LEU A 57 9.08 14.95 26.70
C LEU A 57 8.25 13.75 27.20
N ASP A 58 8.42 12.55 26.62
CA ASP A 58 7.70 11.35 27.08
C ASP A 58 8.05 10.98 28.52
N LEU A 59 9.25 11.36 28.98
CA LEU A 59 9.71 11.21 30.37
C LEU A 59 8.92 12.06 31.38
N PHE A 60 8.16 13.05 30.91
CA PHE A 60 7.45 14.03 31.75
C PHE A 60 5.93 14.01 31.53
N LYS A 61 5.40 13.02 30.80
CA LYS A 61 3.95 12.84 30.64
C LYS A 61 3.40 12.18 31.91
N VAL A 62 2.44 12.86 32.57
CA VAL A 62 1.69 12.36 33.75
C VAL A 62 0.70 11.29 33.34
#